data_AF-K1UAP8-F1
#
_entry.id   AF-K1UAP8-F1
#
_cell.length_a   1.000
_cell.length_b   1.000
_cell.length_c   1.000
_cell.angle_alpha   90.00
_cell.angle_beta   90.00
_cell.angle_gamma   90.00
#
_symmetry.space_group_name_H-M   'P 1'
#
loop_
_entity.id
_entity.type
_entity.pdbx_description
1 polymer ?
#
loop_
_entity_poly.entity_id
_entity_poly.type
_entity_poly.pdbx_seq_one_letter_code
_entity_poly.pdbx_strand_id
1 'polypeptide(L)'
;NAHQRTLRMRGRPKIVLARTYQEAMEVYRKYQNNILGVITDVRFPKVERGEKDGLAGIKLCAEIRKNDPFVPLIIQSSESENASYAAKYGASFIDKNSKKMDVDLRRIVSDNFGFGDFVFRNPETGEEIARVRNLKELQNILFAVPAESFLYHISRNHVSRWLYSRAMFPVAEFLKPITWSSLQDVDAHRRIIFEAIVKYRKMKNQGVVAVFKRDRFDRYSNFARIGDGSLGGKGRGLAFIDNMVKRYPEFEEFENARVAIPKTVVLCTDVFDEFMDINNLY
;
A
#
# COMPACT_ATOMS: atom_id res chain seq x y z
N ASN A 1 -14.23 -5.21 13.50
CA ASN A 1 -15.35 -5.02 12.56
C ASN A 1 -15.17 -5.92 11.33
N ALA A 2 -16.12 -6.83 11.07
CA ALA A 2 -16.07 -7.82 9.99
C ALA A 2 -16.11 -7.19 8.58
N HIS A 3 -16.84 -6.10 8.41
CA HIS A 3 -16.93 -5.38 7.13
C HIS A 3 -15.57 -4.88 6.63
N GLN A 4 -14.76 -4.31 7.53
CA GLN A 4 -13.39 -3.89 7.21
C GLN A 4 -12.45 -5.06 6.89
N ARG A 5 -12.68 -6.25 7.48
CA ARG A 5 -11.93 -7.47 7.14
C ARG A 5 -12.30 -7.95 5.73
N THR A 6 -13.58 -7.92 5.36
CA THR A 6 -14.04 -8.27 4.01
C THR A 6 -13.46 -7.35 2.93
N LEU A 7 -13.47 -6.03 3.16
CA LEU A 7 -12.84 -5.06 2.25
C LEU A 7 -11.34 -5.32 2.09
N ARG A 8 -10.63 -5.63 3.18
CA ARG A 8 -9.21 -6.02 3.12
C ARG A 8 -8.97 -7.31 2.32
N MET A 9 -9.84 -8.31 2.44
CA MET A 9 -9.72 -9.56 1.67
C MET A 9 -9.95 -9.33 0.18
N ARG A 10 -10.93 -8.48 -0.18
CA ARG A 10 -11.22 -8.11 -1.57
C ARG A 10 -10.09 -7.32 -2.22
N GLY A 11 -9.43 -6.45 -1.46
CA GLY A 11 -8.31 -5.66 -1.95
C GLY A 11 -6.96 -6.39 -2.04
N ARG A 12 -6.89 -7.68 -1.70
CA ARG A 12 -5.66 -8.45 -1.84
C ARG A 12 -5.29 -8.61 -3.32
N PRO A 13 -4.01 -8.44 -3.68
CA PRO A 13 -3.56 -8.67 -5.04
C PRO A 13 -3.93 -10.07 -5.54
N LYS A 14 -4.29 -10.14 -6.82
CA LYS A 14 -4.65 -11.38 -7.52
C LYS A 14 -3.54 -11.71 -8.50
N ILE A 15 -3.23 -12.99 -8.61
CA ILE A 15 -2.34 -13.51 -9.64
C ILE A 15 -3.21 -13.91 -10.82
N VAL A 16 -2.95 -13.32 -11.98
CA VAL A 16 -3.60 -13.67 -13.24
C VAL A 16 -2.56 -14.38 -14.09
N LEU A 17 -2.89 -15.61 -14.52
CA LEU A 17 -2.04 -16.40 -15.40
C LEU A 17 -2.47 -16.17 -16.85
N ALA A 18 -1.52 -15.80 -17.71
CA ALA A 18 -1.68 -15.79 -19.15
C ALA A 18 -0.77 -16.87 -19.76
N ARG A 19 -1.31 -17.65 -20.69
CA ARG A 19 -0.63 -18.77 -21.34
C ARG A 19 -0.03 -18.39 -22.68
N THR A 20 -0.57 -17.35 -23.32
CA THR A 20 -0.11 -16.85 -24.61
C THR A 20 0.22 -15.37 -24.55
N TYR A 21 1.03 -14.90 -25.50
CA TYR A 21 1.36 -13.48 -25.62
C TYR A 21 0.11 -12.60 -25.75
N GLN A 22 -0.90 -13.05 -26.50
CA GLN A 22 -2.17 -12.34 -26.69
C GLN A 22 -2.92 -12.22 -25.37
N GLU A 23 -3.09 -13.33 -24.65
CA GLU A 23 -3.74 -13.31 -23.33
C GLU A 23 -2.99 -12.35 -22.38
N ALA A 24 -1.66 -12.38 -22.39
CA ALA A 24 -0.85 -11.51 -21.54
C ALA A 24 -1.07 -10.02 -21.89
N MET A 25 -1.13 -9.69 -23.18
CA MET A 25 -1.41 -8.34 -23.65
C MET A 25 -2.84 -7.89 -23.36
N GLU A 26 -3.83 -8.77 -23.49
CA GLU A 26 -5.23 -8.48 -23.14
C GLU A 26 -5.40 -8.21 -21.65
N VAL A 27 -4.83 -9.08 -20.80
CA VAL A 27 -4.81 -8.89 -19.34
C VAL A 27 -4.09 -7.59 -18.99
N TYR A 28 -2.93 -7.32 -19.60
CA TYR A 28 -2.18 -6.09 -19.37
C TYR A 28 -3.01 -4.86 -19.72
N ARG A 29 -3.57 -4.78 -20.94
CA ARG A 29 -4.39 -3.65 -21.39
C ARG A 29 -5.61 -3.43 -20.51
N LYS A 30 -6.29 -4.51 -20.11
CA LYS A 30 -7.48 -4.44 -19.26
C LYS A 30 -7.17 -3.91 -17.86
N TYR A 31 -6.03 -4.29 -17.29
CA TYR A 31 -5.68 -4.00 -15.89
C TYR A 31 -4.48 -3.09 -15.70
N GLN A 32 -3.97 -2.43 -16.76
CA GLN A 32 -2.75 -1.60 -16.72
C GLN A 32 -2.72 -0.60 -15.55
N ASN A 33 -3.88 -0.06 -15.18
CA ASN A 33 -3.98 0.90 -14.08
C ASN A 33 -3.86 0.26 -12.67
N ASN A 34 -3.98 -1.05 -12.56
CA ASN A 34 -4.04 -1.80 -11.29
C ASN A 34 -2.96 -2.90 -11.19
N ILE A 35 -2.00 -2.95 -12.12
CA ILE A 35 -0.93 -3.95 -12.11
C ILE A 35 0.14 -3.57 -11.10
N LEU A 36 0.48 -4.50 -10.21
CA LEU A 36 1.59 -4.35 -9.27
C LEU A 36 2.94 -4.74 -9.86
N GLY A 37 2.94 -5.63 -10.85
CA GLY A 37 4.13 -6.12 -11.53
C GLY A 37 3.78 -7.27 -12.48
N VAL A 38 4.71 -7.61 -13.35
CA VAL A 38 4.58 -8.70 -14.33
C VAL A 38 5.77 -9.64 -14.21
N ILE A 39 5.48 -10.93 -14.20
CA ILE A 39 6.47 -12.01 -14.23
C ILE A 39 6.27 -12.72 -15.57
N THR A 40 7.31 -12.83 -16.37
CA THR A 40 7.22 -13.42 -17.70
C THR A 40 8.37 -14.40 -17.93
N ASP A 41 8.05 -15.51 -18.58
CA ASP A 41 9.07 -16.37 -19.17
C ASP A 41 9.53 -15.77 -20.51
N VAL A 42 10.81 -15.91 -20.84
CA VAL A 42 11.31 -15.46 -22.15
C VAL A 42 10.62 -16.19 -23.31
N ARG A 43 10.43 -17.51 -23.19
CA ARG A 43 9.88 -18.40 -24.21
C ARG A 43 8.49 -18.88 -23.83
N PHE A 44 7.47 -18.20 -24.31
CA PHE A 44 6.09 -18.66 -24.16
C PHE A 44 5.27 -18.52 -25.47
N PRO A 45 4.19 -19.31 -25.64
CA PRO A 45 3.44 -19.37 -26.88
C PRO A 45 2.94 -18.01 -27.35
N LYS A 46 3.02 -17.78 -28.65
CA LYS A 46 2.54 -16.55 -29.28
C LYS A 46 1.17 -16.67 -29.92
N VAL A 47 0.51 -17.83 -29.87
CA VAL A 47 -0.89 -18.08 -30.24
C VAL A 47 -1.33 -19.35 -29.51
N GLU A 48 -2.64 -19.61 -29.37
CA GLU A 48 -3.20 -20.73 -28.60
C GLU A 48 -2.73 -22.13 -29.04
N ARG A 49 -2.39 -22.31 -30.34
CA ARG A 49 -1.95 -23.59 -30.92
C ARG A 49 -0.52 -23.58 -31.47
N GLY A 50 0.27 -22.54 -31.21
CA GLY A 50 1.45 -22.24 -32.03
C GLY A 50 2.81 -22.33 -31.35
N GLU A 51 3.82 -22.17 -32.21
CA GLU A 51 5.23 -22.21 -31.89
C GLU A 51 5.62 -21.23 -30.78
N LYS A 52 6.55 -21.66 -29.93
CA LYS A 52 7.12 -20.80 -28.89
C LYS A 52 8.02 -19.76 -29.58
N ASP A 53 7.69 -18.48 -29.39
CA ASP A 53 8.59 -17.41 -29.78
C ASP A 53 9.68 -17.29 -28.72
N GLY A 54 10.93 -17.46 -29.15
CA GLY A 54 12.11 -17.45 -28.29
C GLY A 54 12.32 -16.13 -27.52
N LEU A 55 11.58 -15.07 -27.86
CA LEU A 55 11.70 -13.74 -27.28
C LEU A 55 10.33 -13.15 -26.89
N ALA A 56 9.28 -13.97 -26.74
CA ALA A 56 7.94 -13.50 -26.40
C ALA A 56 7.92 -12.65 -25.11
N GLY A 57 8.59 -13.10 -24.05
CA GLY A 57 8.67 -12.38 -22.77
C GLY A 57 9.40 -11.05 -22.89
N ILE A 58 10.44 -11.02 -23.71
CA ILE A 58 11.20 -9.80 -23.98
C ILE A 58 10.33 -8.79 -24.75
N LYS A 59 9.58 -9.25 -25.75
CA LYS A 59 8.63 -8.42 -26.52
C LYS A 59 7.53 -7.85 -25.62
N LEU A 60 7.02 -8.67 -24.68
CA LEU A 60 6.01 -8.23 -23.71
C LEU A 60 6.59 -7.12 -22.80
N CYS A 61 7.80 -7.32 -22.27
CA CYS A 61 8.47 -6.30 -21.46
C CYS A 61 8.68 -4.99 -22.23
N ALA A 62 9.09 -5.08 -23.50
CA ALA A 62 9.26 -3.92 -24.37
C ALA A 62 7.94 -3.15 -24.55
N GLU A 63 6.83 -3.85 -24.77
CA GLU A 63 5.52 -3.24 -24.96
C GLU A 63 4.98 -2.60 -23.67
N ILE A 64 5.18 -3.24 -22.52
CA ILE A 64 4.82 -2.67 -21.21
C ILE A 64 5.61 -1.37 -20.96
N ARG A 65 6.91 -1.35 -21.26
CA ARG A 65 7.78 -0.18 -21.04
C ARG A 65 7.41 1.04 -21.87
N LYS A 66 6.78 0.86 -23.04
CA LYS A 66 6.25 1.98 -23.84
C LYS A 66 5.12 2.72 -23.12
N ASN A 67 4.36 2.01 -22.28
CA ASN A 67 3.18 2.54 -21.60
C ASN A 67 3.47 2.93 -20.15
N ASP A 68 4.24 2.11 -19.42
CA ASP A 68 4.64 2.38 -18.03
C ASP A 68 6.13 2.08 -17.81
N PRO A 69 6.97 3.12 -17.65
CA PRO A 69 8.41 2.97 -17.45
C PRO A 69 8.79 2.34 -16.11
N PHE A 70 7.87 2.30 -15.13
CA PHE A 70 8.18 1.93 -13.74
C PHE A 70 7.43 0.71 -13.22
N VAL A 71 6.58 0.05 -14.03
CA VAL A 71 6.00 -1.25 -13.65
C VAL A 71 7.13 -2.26 -13.36
N PRO A 72 7.11 -2.94 -12.21
CA PRO A 72 8.06 -3.99 -11.90
C PRO A 72 7.94 -5.14 -12.90
N LEU A 73 9.06 -5.51 -13.52
CA LEU A 73 9.15 -6.62 -14.46
C LEU A 73 10.14 -7.64 -13.92
N ILE A 74 9.75 -8.91 -13.97
CA ILE A 74 10.63 -10.05 -13.67
C ILE A 74 10.65 -10.95 -14.90
N ILE A 75 11.84 -11.22 -15.43
CA ILE A 75 12.06 -12.12 -16.55
C ILE A 75 12.67 -13.41 -16.00
N GLN A 76 12.05 -14.54 -16.35
CA GLN A 76 12.54 -15.87 -16.03
C GLN A 76 13.04 -16.55 -17.29
N SER A 77 14.22 -17.18 -17.24
CA SER A 77 14.75 -17.96 -18.36
C SER A 77 15.74 -19.01 -17.88
N SER A 78 15.89 -20.08 -18.66
CA SER A 78 16.99 -21.05 -18.52
C SER A 78 18.23 -20.64 -19.32
N GLU A 79 18.15 -19.63 -20.20
CA GLU A 79 19.31 -19.13 -20.94
C GLU A 79 19.84 -17.87 -20.25
N SER A 80 21.04 -17.95 -19.67
CA SER A 80 21.66 -16.85 -18.90
C SER A 80 21.91 -15.59 -19.74
N GLU A 81 22.08 -15.76 -21.05
CA GLU A 81 22.23 -14.69 -22.04
C GLU A 81 21.08 -13.67 -21.96
N ASN A 82 19.87 -14.14 -21.60
CA ASN A 82 18.68 -13.30 -21.50
C ASN A 82 18.73 -12.30 -20.32
N ALA A 83 19.69 -12.44 -19.40
CA ALA A 83 19.95 -11.44 -18.37
C ALA A 83 20.26 -10.06 -18.98
N SER A 84 20.93 -10.03 -20.13
CA SER A 84 21.21 -8.79 -20.88
C SER A 84 19.93 -8.08 -21.33
N TYR A 85 18.92 -8.82 -21.78
CA TYR A 85 17.61 -8.25 -22.11
C TYR A 85 16.87 -7.76 -20.87
N ALA A 86 16.95 -8.48 -19.74
CA ALA A 86 16.37 -8.01 -18.49
C ALA A 86 16.96 -6.65 -18.07
N ALA A 87 18.29 -6.52 -18.12
CA ALA A 87 18.98 -5.26 -17.85
C ALA A 87 18.51 -4.13 -18.79
N LYS A 88 18.38 -4.41 -20.10
CA LYS A 88 17.90 -3.45 -21.11
C LYS A 88 16.54 -2.84 -20.76
N TYR A 89 15.62 -3.62 -20.17
CA TYR A 89 14.28 -3.17 -19.80
C TYR A 89 14.15 -2.80 -18.32
N GLY A 90 15.25 -2.74 -17.56
CA GLY A 90 15.22 -2.53 -16.11
C GLY A 90 14.36 -3.56 -15.39
N ALA A 91 14.35 -4.80 -15.90
CA ALA A 91 13.66 -5.94 -15.32
C ALA A 91 14.64 -6.73 -14.44
N SER A 92 14.12 -7.34 -13.39
CA SER A 92 14.89 -8.33 -12.62
C SER A 92 14.97 -9.63 -13.41
N PHE A 93 16.10 -10.32 -13.34
CA PHE A 93 16.32 -11.62 -13.99
C PHE A 93 16.32 -12.75 -12.97
N ILE A 94 15.67 -13.86 -13.32
CA ILE A 94 15.69 -15.11 -12.57
C ILE A 94 16.17 -16.22 -13.51
N ASP A 95 17.31 -16.81 -13.18
CA ASP A 95 17.81 -18.01 -13.84
C ASP A 95 17.06 -19.24 -13.31
N LYS A 96 16.39 -19.95 -14.21
CA LYS A 96 15.64 -21.16 -13.90
C LYS A 96 16.51 -22.37 -13.54
N ASN A 97 17.78 -22.34 -13.90
CA ASN A 97 18.74 -23.38 -13.54
C ASN A 97 19.31 -23.16 -12.12
N SER A 98 19.06 -21.99 -11.51
CA SER A 98 19.51 -21.70 -10.16
C SER A 98 18.80 -22.58 -9.14
N LYS A 99 19.59 -23.20 -8.25
CA LYS A 99 19.06 -23.92 -7.08
C LYS A 99 18.33 -23.02 -6.07
N LYS A 100 18.42 -21.69 -6.22
CA LYS A 100 17.78 -20.68 -5.35
C LYS A 100 16.64 -19.92 -6.06
N MET A 101 16.19 -20.39 -7.23
CA MET A 101 15.21 -19.70 -8.08
C MET A 101 13.96 -19.24 -7.32
N ASP A 102 13.39 -20.11 -6.49
CA ASP A 102 12.19 -19.85 -5.68
C ASP A 102 12.43 -18.78 -4.60
N VAL A 103 13.57 -18.86 -3.91
CA VAL A 103 13.99 -17.89 -2.90
C VAL A 103 14.23 -16.52 -3.52
N ASP A 104 14.93 -16.48 -4.66
CA ASP A 104 15.22 -15.25 -5.39
C ASP A 104 13.93 -14.63 -5.93
N LEU A 105 13.03 -15.43 -6.53
CA LEU A 105 11.75 -14.94 -7.01
C LEU A 105 10.93 -14.33 -5.88
N ARG A 106 10.81 -15.03 -4.74
CA ARG A 106 10.06 -14.54 -3.58
C ARG A 106 10.63 -13.22 -3.07
N ARG A 107 11.96 -13.09 -2.99
CA ARG A 107 12.65 -11.86 -2.60
C ARG A 107 12.33 -10.73 -3.57
N ILE A 108 12.54 -10.94 -4.88
CA ILE A 108 12.33 -9.91 -5.91
C ILE A 108 10.87 -9.46 -5.97
N VAL A 109 9.92 -10.39 -5.87
CA VAL A 109 8.49 -10.05 -5.80
C VAL A 109 8.23 -9.20 -4.55
N SER A 110 8.78 -9.58 -3.40
CA SER A 110 8.62 -8.81 -2.17
C SER A 110 9.15 -7.38 -2.33
N ASP A 111 10.39 -7.25 -2.81
CA ASP A 111 11.11 -5.98 -2.88
C ASP A 111 10.52 -5.04 -3.95
N ASN A 112 10.12 -5.57 -5.10
CA ASN A 112 9.76 -4.74 -6.25
C ASN A 112 8.25 -4.51 -6.40
N PHE A 113 7.38 -5.43 -5.96
CA PHE A 113 5.93 -5.31 -6.16
C PHE A 113 5.26 -4.54 -5.01
N GLY A 114 6.06 -4.00 -4.07
CA GLY A 114 5.60 -3.19 -2.95
C GLY A 114 5.06 -3.99 -1.77
N PHE A 115 5.32 -5.29 -1.70
CA PHE A 115 4.96 -6.12 -0.55
C PHE A 115 5.95 -5.93 0.61
N GLY A 116 5.54 -6.28 1.83
CA GLY A 116 6.40 -6.07 3.00
C GLY A 116 6.67 -4.59 3.27
N ASP A 117 7.57 -4.29 4.19
CA ASP A 117 7.88 -2.92 4.62
C ASP A 117 8.38 -2.06 3.46
N PHE A 118 8.11 -0.76 3.50
CA PHE A 118 8.69 0.17 2.54
C PHE A 118 10.09 0.51 2.98
N VAL A 119 11.05 0.36 2.08
CA VAL A 119 12.46 0.64 2.36
C VAL A 119 12.88 1.83 1.50
N PHE A 120 13.24 2.93 2.15
CA PHE A 120 13.94 4.03 1.50
C PHE A 120 15.40 3.62 1.29
N ARG A 121 15.89 3.74 0.06
CA ARG A 121 17.24 3.34 -0.32
C ARG A 121 18.02 4.51 -0.88
N ASN A 122 19.33 4.48 -0.66
CA ASN A 122 20.25 5.33 -1.41
C ASN A 122 20.24 4.89 -2.89
N PRO A 123 19.97 5.78 -3.85
CA PRO A 123 19.90 5.42 -5.27
C PRO A 123 21.24 5.00 -5.88
N GLU A 124 22.36 5.45 -5.31
CA GLU A 124 23.71 5.15 -5.81
C GLU A 124 24.24 3.84 -5.21
N THR A 125 24.12 3.67 -3.88
CA THR A 125 24.71 2.51 -3.17
C THR A 125 23.71 1.36 -2.99
N GLY A 126 22.40 1.62 -3.08
CA GLY A 126 21.34 0.66 -2.78
C GLY A 126 21.11 0.40 -1.28
N GLU A 127 21.90 1.04 -0.42
CA GLU A 127 21.85 0.88 1.03
C GLU A 127 20.51 1.35 1.60
N GLU A 128 20.07 0.67 2.66
CA GLU A 128 18.86 1.02 3.39
C GLU A 128 19.08 2.27 4.24
N ILE A 129 18.31 3.32 3.96
CA ILE A 129 18.31 4.58 4.73
C ILE A 129 17.29 4.50 5.85
N ALA A 130 16.09 4.02 5.54
CA ALA A 130 15.00 3.90 6.50
C ALA A 130 14.01 2.83 6.07
N ARG A 131 13.31 2.26 7.04
CA ARG A 131 12.27 1.25 6.83
C ARG A 131 11.01 1.65 7.55
N VAL A 132 9.88 1.58 6.86
CA VAL A 132 8.56 1.90 7.42
C VAL A 132 7.55 0.79 7.18
N ARG A 133 6.87 0.42 8.26
CA ARG A 133 5.93 -0.71 8.31
C ARG A 133 4.50 -0.28 8.03
N ASN A 134 4.19 0.98 8.33
CA ASN A 134 2.84 1.52 8.33
C ASN A 134 2.82 3.03 8.00
N LEU A 135 1.61 3.57 7.81
CA LEU A 135 1.40 4.98 7.47
C LEU A 135 1.89 5.96 8.54
N LYS A 136 1.86 5.57 9.83
CA LYS A 136 2.35 6.42 10.93
C LYS A 136 3.86 6.60 10.83
N GLU A 137 4.59 5.52 10.61
CA GLU A 137 6.04 5.56 10.42
C GLU A 137 6.41 6.29 9.14
N LEU A 138 5.73 6.02 8.01
CA LEU A 138 5.96 6.75 6.76
C LEU A 138 5.80 8.26 7.00
N GLN A 139 4.66 8.69 7.56
CA GLN A 139 4.38 10.08 7.88
C GLN A 139 5.46 10.75 8.75
N ASN A 140 6.02 10.02 9.72
CA ASN A 140 7.02 10.56 10.65
C ASN A 140 8.37 10.82 9.98
N ILE A 141 8.74 10.06 8.94
CA ILE A 141 10.08 10.15 8.34
C ILE A 141 10.13 10.93 7.02
N LEU A 142 8.97 11.28 6.41
CA LEU A 142 8.92 11.92 5.08
C LEU A 142 9.89 13.10 4.92
N PHE A 143 10.01 13.94 5.95
CA PHE A 143 10.86 15.13 5.95
C PHE A 143 12.30 14.86 6.40
N ALA A 144 12.57 13.71 7.01
CA ALA A 144 13.92 13.30 7.44
C ALA A 144 14.66 12.48 6.39
N VAL A 145 13.95 11.81 5.46
CA VAL A 145 14.56 11.06 4.35
C VAL A 145 15.30 12.03 3.42
N PRO A 146 16.55 11.75 3.01
CA PRO A 146 17.30 12.57 2.05
C PRO A 146 16.57 12.79 0.73
N ALA A 147 16.75 13.96 0.12
CA ALA A 147 16.01 14.37 -1.07
C ALA A 147 16.25 13.42 -2.26
N GLU A 148 17.46 12.93 -2.42
CA GLU A 148 17.90 12.05 -3.51
C GLU A 148 17.20 10.69 -3.41
N SER A 149 17.15 10.12 -2.21
CA SER A 149 16.40 8.89 -1.94
C SER A 149 14.91 9.11 -2.16
N PHE A 150 14.36 10.19 -1.61
CA PHE A 150 12.95 10.49 -1.76
C PHE A 150 12.56 10.61 -3.24
N LEU A 151 13.31 11.40 -4.02
CA LEU A 151 13.14 11.56 -5.46
C LEU A 151 13.23 10.23 -6.20
N TYR A 152 14.18 9.36 -5.84
CA TYR A 152 14.29 8.03 -6.42
C TYR A 152 13.02 7.20 -6.26
N HIS A 153 12.39 7.24 -5.08
CA HIS A 153 11.17 6.50 -4.79
C HIS A 153 9.91 7.13 -5.42
N ILE A 154 9.81 8.45 -5.43
CA ILE A 154 8.69 9.18 -6.04
C ILE A 154 8.68 9.03 -7.55
N SER A 155 9.82 9.24 -8.20
CA SER A 155 9.95 9.12 -9.65
C SER A 155 9.54 7.74 -10.18
N ARG A 156 9.59 6.70 -9.35
CA ARG A 156 9.25 5.31 -9.71
C ARG A 156 7.91 4.81 -9.17
N ASN A 157 7.07 5.71 -8.65
CA ASN A 157 5.77 5.36 -8.07
C ASN A 157 5.84 4.30 -6.95
N HIS A 158 6.96 4.24 -6.22
CA HIS A 158 7.14 3.21 -5.18
C HIS A 158 6.11 3.39 -4.05
N VAL A 159 5.83 4.63 -3.66
CA VAL A 159 4.90 4.94 -2.55
C VAL A 159 3.48 4.50 -2.90
N SER A 160 2.95 4.88 -4.07
CA SER A 160 1.61 4.47 -4.50
C SER A 160 1.50 2.95 -4.63
N ARG A 161 2.51 2.28 -5.22
CA ARG A 161 2.56 0.80 -5.31
C ARG A 161 2.53 0.11 -3.95
N TRP A 162 3.29 0.61 -2.98
CA TRP A 162 3.29 0.10 -1.61
C TRP A 162 1.94 0.24 -0.91
N LEU A 163 1.17 1.28 -1.26
CA LEU A 163 -0.19 1.48 -0.77
C LEU A 163 -1.19 0.53 -1.45
N TYR A 164 -1.06 0.31 -2.77
CA TYR A 164 -1.88 -0.64 -3.51
C TYR A 164 -1.73 -2.07 -3.00
N SER A 165 -0.49 -2.52 -2.75
CA SER A 165 -0.22 -3.87 -2.23
C SER A 165 -0.90 -4.15 -0.88
N ARG A 166 -1.24 -3.08 -0.13
CA ARG A 166 -1.91 -3.09 1.17
C ARG A 166 -3.40 -2.78 1.10
N ALA A 167 -3.99 -2.71 -0.09
CA ALA A 167 -5.39 -2.33 -0.32
C ALA A 167 -5.74 -0.93 0.22
N MET A 168 -4.79 0.01 0.23
CA MET A 168 -5.02 1.41 0.62
C MET A 168 -5.39 2.25 -0.61
N PHE A 169 -6.40 1.81 -1.36
CA PHE A 169 -6.73 2.37 -2.68
C PHE A 169 -7.00 3.88 -2.70
N PRO A 170 -7.80 4.48 -1.80
CA PRO A 170 -8.13 5.91 -1.93
C PRO A 170 -6.90 6.83 -1.91
N VAL A 171 -5.92 6.53 -1.05
CA VAL A 171 -4.66 7.29 -1.00
C VAL A 171 -3.71 6.91 -2.13
N ALA A 172 -3.70 5.65 -2.54
CA ALA A 172 -2.86 5.19 -3.66
C ALA A 172 -3.29 5.84 -5.00
N GLU A 173 -4.60 5.82 -5.30
CA GLU A 173 -5.20 6.43 -6.50
C GLU A 173 -4.96 7.94 -6.54
N PHE A 174 -5.08 8.62 -5.40
CA PHE A 174 -4.81 10.06 -5.31
C PHE A 174 -3.34 10.39 -5.61
N LEU A 175 -2.40 9.61 -5.08
CA LEU A 175 -0.97 9.87 -5.23
C LEU A 175 -0.41 9.41 -6.59
N LYS A 176 -1.00 8.38 -7.20
CA LYS A 176 -0.50 7.78 -8.45
C LYS A 176 -0.29 8.77 -9.61
N PRO A 177 -1.21 9.71 -9.92
CA PRO A 177 -1.01 10.65 -11.03
C PRO A 177 -0.01 11.77 -10.70
N ILE A 178 0.34 11.96 -9.42
CA ILE A 178 1.26 12.99 -8.95
C ILE A 178 2.69 12.46 -9.14
N THR A 179 3.19 12.64 -10.35
CA THR A 179 4.50 12.16 -10.78
C THR A 179 5.53 13.28 -10.71
N TRP A 180 6.81 12.92 -10.67
CA TRP A 180 7.90 13.88 -10.79
C TRP A 180 7.79 14.75 -12.05
N SER A 181 7.35 14.19 -13.17
CA SER A 181 7.11 14.94 -14.42
C SER A 181 6.00 15.99 -14.30
N SER A 182 4.98 15.75 -13.46
CA SER A 182 3.89 16.71 -13.24
C SER A 182 4.22 17.79 -12.21
N LEU A 183 5.17 17.54 -11.30
CA LEU A 183 5.52 18.43 -10.21
C LEU A 183 6.99 18.23 -9.82
N GLN A 184 7.88 19.13 -10.24
CA GLN A 184 9.32 18.99 -9.99
C GLN A 184 9.74 19.64 -8.66
N ASP A 185 9.03 19.32 -7.58
CA ASP A 185 9.30 19.83 -6.24
C ASP A 185 9.20 18.69 -5.21
N VAL A 186 10.34 18.36 -4.60
CA VAL A 186 10.48 17.30 -3.59
C VAL A 186 9.68 17.63 -2.33
N ASP A 187 9.72 18.88 -1.87
CA ASP A 187 9.04 19.30 -0.64
C ASP A 187 7.53 19.40 -0.85
N ALA A 188 7.08 19.80 -2.03
CA ALA A 188 5.67 19.70 -2.41
C ALA A 188 5.20 18.24 -2.36
N HIS A 189 5.96 17.29 -2.92
CA HIS A 189 5.63 15.87 -2.80
C HIS A 189 5.56 15.37 -1.35
N ARG A 190 6.54 15.74 -0.51
CA ARG A 190 6.51 15.41 0.94
C ARG A 190 5.22 15.90 1.60
N ARG A 191 4.86 17.18 1.37
CA ARG A 191 3.64 17.79 1.91
C ARG A 191 2.37 17.10 1.39
N ILE A 192 2.28 16.84 0.09
CA ILE A 192 1.12 16.17 -0.53
C ILE A 192 0.93 14.76 0.04
N ILE A 193 2.01 13.97 0.13
CA ILE A 193 1.94 12.61 0.70
C ILE A 193 1.57 12.66 2.17
N PHE A 194 2.16 13.59 2.93
CA PHE A 194 1.84 13.78 4.34
C PHE A 194 0.35 14.07 4.54
N GLU A 195 -0.20 15.06 3.83
CA GLU A 195 -1.60 15.46 3.94
C GLU A 195 -2.56 14.37 3.45
N ALA A 196 -2.21 13.66 2.36
CA ALA A 196 -3.00 12.53 1.88
C ALA A 196 -3.08 11.41 2.93
N ILE A 197 -1.97 11.11 3.63
CA ILE A 197 -1.94 10.15 4.73
C ILE A 197 -2.77 10.64 5.91
N VAL A 198 -2.69 11.93 6.28
CA VAL A 198 -3.50 12.52 7.35
C VAL A 198 -4.99 12.37 7.05
N LYS A 199 -5.42 12.79 5.85
CA LYS A 199 -6.82 12.70 5.41
C LYS A 199 -7.31 11.25 5.42
N TYR A 200 -6.51 10.33 4.88
CA TYR A 200 -6.84 8.91 4.88
C TYR A 200 -6.98 8.32 6.29
N ARG A 201 -6.06 8.64 7.21
CA ARG A 201 -6.10 8.15 8.59
C ARG A 201 -7.30 8.70 9.36
N LYS A 202 -7.63 9.99 9.19
CA LYS A 202 -8.84 10.61 9.77
C LYS A 202 -10.11 9.89 9.27
N MET A 203 -10.29 9.79 7.96
CA MET A 203 -11.42 9.09 7.33
C MET A 203 -11.56 7.63 7.81
N LYS A 204 -10.43 6.92 7.94
CA LYS A 204 -10.42 5.53 8.39
C LYS A 204 -10.82 5.37 9.85
N ASN A 205 -10.39 6.29 10.72
CA ASN A 205 -10.59 6.23 12.17
C ASN A 205 -11.92 6.87 12.63
N GLN A 206 -12.58 7.66 11.79
CA GLN A 206 -13.92 8.18 12.06
C GLN A 206 -14.94 7.03 12.16
N GLY A 207 -15.87 7.10 13.11
CA GLY A 207 -16.89 6.09 13.37
C GLY A 207 -16.34 4.74 13.86
N VAL A 208 -15.09 4.70 14.34
CA VAL A 208 -14.42 3.50 14.83
C VAL A 208 -14.09 3.67 16.32
N VAL A 209 -14.58 2.74 17.14
CA VAL A 209 -14.16 2.63 18.54
C VAL A 209 -12.77 1.96 18.58
N ALA A 210 -11.73 2.77 18.73
CA ALA A 210 -10.36 2.28 18.83
C ALA A 210 -10.10 1.64 20.21
N VAL A 211 -9.25 0.62 20.27
CA VAL A 211 -8.70 0.18 21.55
C VAL A 211 -7.50 1.08 21.84
N PHE A 212 -7.53 1.76 22.98
CA PHE A 212 -6.42 2.61 23.41
C PHE A 212 -5.27 1.71 23.89
N LYS A 213 -4.13 1.84 23.23
CA LYS A 213 -2.86 1.25 23.66
C LYS A 213 -1.79 2.31 23.54
N ARG A 214 -1.10 2.64 24.64
CA ARG A 214 -0.16 3.77 24.72
C ARG A 214 0.87 3.78 23.59
N ASP A 215 1.40 2.62 23.23
CA ASP A 215 2.42 2.42 22.19
C ASP A 215 1.85 2.51 20.75
N ARG A 216 0.60 2.12 20.54
CA ARG A 216 -0.01 1.97 19.20
C ARG A 216 -1.14 2.95 18.92
N PHE A 217 -1.47 3.83 19.85
CA PHE A 217 -2.57 4.75 19.68
C PHE A 217 -2.36 5.67 18.49
N ASP A 218 -3.42 5.82 17.70
CA ASP A 218 -3.46 6.74 16.58
C ASP A 218 -4.07 8.07 17.06
N ARG A 219 -3.28 9.15 16.99
CA ARG A 219 -3.73 10.51 17.36
C ARG A 219 -4.94 11.02 16.55
N TYR A 220 -5.23 10.38 15.41
CA TYR A 220 -6.40 10.68 14.57
C TYR A 220 -7.65 9.88 14.95
N SER A 221 -7.61 9.03 15.98
CA SER A 221 -8.80 8.41 16.55
C SER A 221 -9.53 9.41 17.44
N ASN A 222 -10.82 9.64 17.16
CA ASN A 222 -11.68 10.52 17.95
C ASN A 222 -12.28 9.80 19.17
N PHE A 223 -12.47 8.49 19.08
CA PHE A 223 -13.09 7.71 20.14
C PHE A 223 -12.29 6.45 20.42
N ALA A 224 -11.92 6.24 21.68
CA ALA A 224 -11.17 5.08 22.11
C ALA A 224 -11.70 4.50 23.43
N ARG A 225 -11.39 3.23 23.68
CA ARG A 225 -11.74 2.52 24.92
C ARG A 225 -10.53 1.89 25.58
N ILE A 226 -10.55 1.82 26.90
CA ILE A 226 -9.65 1.03 27.75
C ILE A 226 -10.53 -0.01 28.47
N GLY A 227 -10.12 -1.28 28.42
CA GLY A 227 -10.95 -2.40 28.89
C GLY A 227 -11.77 -3.06 27.79
N ASP A 228 -12.22 -4.27 28.07
CA ASP A 228 -12.97 -5.13 27.17
C ASP A 228 -14.48 -5.18 27.47
N GLY A 229 -14.90 -4.67 28.64
CA GLY A 229 -16.29 -4.57 29.08
C GLY A 229 -17.15 -3.57 28.31
N SER A 230 -18.31 -3.26 28.88
CA SER A 230 -19.28 -2.35 28.27
C SER A 230 -18.78 -0.90 28.27
N LEU A 231 -19.08 -0.14 27.21
CA LEU A 231 -18.79 1.31 27.13
C LEU A 231 -19.74 2.17 27.98
N GLY A 232 -20.80 1.57 28.55
CA GLY A 232 -21.91 2.30 29.16
C GLY A 232 -22.78 3.08 28.16
N GLY A 233 -23.89 3.65 28.63
CA GLY A 233 -24.85 4.37 27.78
C GLY A 233 -24.27 5.61 27.10
N LYS A 234 -23.50 6.42 27.85
CA LYS A 234 -22.88 7.66 27.34
C LYS A 234 -21.80 7.38 26.30
N GLY A 235 -20.91 6.41 26.58
CA GLY A 235 -19.85 6.00 25.65
C GLY A 235 -20.43 5.43 24.35
N ARG A 236 -21.46 4.57 24.44
CA ARG A 236 -22.17 4.08 23.25
C ARG A 236 -22.85 5.20 22.47
N GLY A 237 -23.46 6.17 23.14
CA GLY A 237 -24.10 7.33 22.49
C GLY A 237 -23.12 8.16 21.67
N LEU A 238 -21.95 8.49 22.23
CA LEU A 238 -20.90 9.21 21.49
C LEU A 238 -20.34 8.41 20.32
N ALA A 239 -20.09 7.10 20.51
CA ALA A 239 -19.65 6.22 19.43
C ALA A 239 -20.69 6.11 18.31
N PHE A 240 -21.98 6.13 18.64
CA PHE A 240 -23.08 6.15 17.69
C PHE A 240 -23.10 7.45 16.89
N ILE A 241 -22.98 8.61 17.55
CA ILE A 241 -22.92 9.92 16.87
C ILE A 241 -21.72 9.98 15.91
N ASP A 242 -20.52 9.55 16.33
CA ASP A 242 -19.34 9.52 15.46
C ASP A 242 -19.55 8.64 14.22
N ASN A 243 -20.29 7.53 14.37
CA ASN A 243 -20.68 6.69 13.25
C ASN A 243 -21.69 7.38 12.32
N MET A 244 -22.64 8.15 12.87
CA MET A 244 -23.58 8.96 12.08
C MET A 244 -22.84 10.03 11.28
N VAL A 245 -21.93 10.78 11.89
CA VAL A 245 -21.14 11.80 11.18
C VAL A 245 -20.37 11.16 10.01
N LYS A 246 -19.82 9.96 10.18
CA LYS A 246 -19.17 9.22 9.08
C LYS A 246 -20.15 8.86 7.94
N ARG A 247 -21.37 8.47 8.30
CA ARG A 247 -22.37 7.96 7.36
C ARG A 247 -22.95 9.06 6.47
N TYR A 248 -22.92 10.30 6.94
CA TYR A 248 -23.51 11.47 6.29
C TYR A 248 -22.42 12.52 6.00
N PRO A 249 -21.71 12.41 4.87
CA PRO A 249 -20.66 13.35 4.47
C PRO A 249 -21.15 14.79 4.33
N GLU A 250 -22.45 15.00 4.15
CA GLU A 250 -23.10 16.32 4.05
C GLU A 250 -22.82 17.18 5.29
N PHE A 251 -22.54 16.56 6.44
CA PHE A 251 -22.13 17.27 7.66
C PHE A 251 -20.77 17.98 7.55
N GLU A 252 -19.95 17.65 6.55
CA GLU A 252 -18.69 18.34 6.26
C GLU A 252 -18.84 19.43 5.18
N GLU A 253 -20.04 19.62 4.61
CA GLU A 253 -20.30 20.64 3.57
C GLU A 253 -20.63 22.04 4.13
N PHE A 254 -20.86 22.14 5.44
CA PHE A 254 -21.13 23.42 6.09
C PHE A 254 -19.86 24.27 6.15
N GLU A 255 -19.79 25.34 5.35
CA GLU A 255 -18.62 26.24 5.32
C GLU A 255 -18.32 26.89 6.67
N ASN A 256 -19.36 27.15 7.48
CA ASN A 256 -19.26 27.90 8.73
C ASN A 256 -19.44 27.05 10.00
N ALA A 257 -19.60 25.73 9.87
CA ALA A 257 -19.85 24.85 11.02
C ALA A 257 -19.22 23.47 10.81
N ARG A 258 -18.74 22.86 11.90
CA ARG A 258 -18.18 21.51 11.84
C ARG A 258 -18.85 20.60 12.84
N VAL A 259 -19.47 19.53 12.36
CA VAL A 259 -20.08 18.51 13.22
C VAL A 259 -19.03 17.45 13.54
N ALA A 260 -18.66 17.34 14.81
CA ALA A 260 -17.71 16.33 15.28
C ALA A 260 -17.97 15.96 16.73
N ILE A 261 -17.53 14.77 17.13
CA ILE A 261 -17.47 14.40 18.55
C ILE A 261 -16.15 14.89 19.17
N PRO A 262 -16.13 15.22 20.47
CA PRO A 262 -14.87 15.49 21.18
C PRO A 262 -13.99 14.24 21.24
N LYS A 263 -12.67 14.45 21.30
CA LYS A 263 -11.73 13.34 21.54
C LYS A 263 -12.03 12.71 22.89
N THR A 264 -12.42 11.44 22.87
CA THR A 264 -12.93 10.76 24.05
C THR A 264 -12.20 9.43 24.25
N VAL A 265 -11.76 9.18 25.49
CA VAL A 265 -11.32 7.87 25.96
C VAL A 265 -12.32 7.41 27.02
N VAL A 266 -12.91 6.23 26.82
CA VAL A 266 -13.84 5.63 27.76
C VAL A 266 -13.15 4.51 28.52
N LEU A 267 -13.25 4.55 29.86
CA LEU A 267 -12.95 3.38 30.69
C LEU A 267 -14.18 2.49 30.67
N CYS A 268 -14.02 1.25 30.22
CA CYS A 268 -15.09 0.27 30.17
C CYS A 268 -15.46 -0.21 31.58
N THR A 269 -16.65 -0.83 31.71
CA THR A 269 -17.19 -1.27 33.00
C THR A 269 -16.26 -2.22 33.76
N ASP A 270 -15.55 -3.11 33.07
CA ASP A 270 -14.58 -4.03 33.67
C ASP A 270 -13.44 -3.31 34.39
N VAL A 271 -12.96 -2.19 33.83
CA VAL A 271 -11.91 -1.37 34.47
C VAL A 271 -12.46 -0.64 35.71
N PHE A 272 -13.73 -0.24 35.66
CA PHE A 272 -14.39 0.35 36.81
C PHE A 272 -14.61 -0.68 37.92
N ASP A 273 -15.09 -1.88 37.56
CA ASP A 273 -15.32 -2.97 38.52
C ASP A 273 -13.99 -3.38 39.18
N GLU A 274 -12.92 -3.54 38.41
CA GLU A 274 -11.56 -3.81 38.93
C GLU A 274 -11.10 -2.70 39.89
N PHE A 275 -11.36 -1.42 39.57
CA PHE A 275 -11.04 -0.32 40.47
C PHE A 275 -11.83 -0.38 41.78
N MET A 276 -13.12 -0.68 41.72
CA MET A 276 -13.98 -0.80 42.91
C MET A 276 -13.53 -1.94 43.82
N ASP A 277 -13.17 -3.10 43.24
CA ASP A 277 -12.64 -4.26 43.96
C ASP A 277 -11.31 -3.96 44.64
N ILE A 278 -10.32 -3.43 43.90
CA ILE A 278 -8.97 -3.16 44.42
C ILE A 278 -8.99 -2.17 45.59
N ASN A 279 -9.94 -1.22 45.57
CA ASN A 279 -10.05 -0.18 46.57
C ASN A 279 -11.09 -0.47 47.66
N ASN A 280 -11.74 -1.65 47.64
CA ASN A 280 -12.81 -2.02 48.57
C ASN A 280 -13.93 -0.96 48.67
N LEU A 281 -14.46 -0.52 47.53
CA LEU A 281 -15.45 0.57 47.45
C LEU A 281 -16.89 0.10 47.22
N TYR A 282 -17.14 -1.21 47.21
CA TYR A 282 -18.49 -1.78 47.12
C TYR A 282 -19.28 -1.68 48.43
#